data_AF-A0A8R1DYW9-F1
#
_entry.id   AF-A0A8R1DYW9-F1
#
_cell.length_a   1.000
_cell.length_b   1.000
_cell.length_c   1.000
_cell.angle_alpha   90.00
_cell.angle_beta   90.00
_cell.angle_gamma   90.00
#
_symmetry.space_group_name_H-M   'P 1'
#
loop_
_entity.id
_entity.type
_entity.pdbx_description
1 polymer ?
#
loop_
_entity_poly.entity_id
_entity_poly.type
_entity_poly.pdbx_seq_one_letter_code
_entity_poly.pdbx_strand_id
1 'polypeptide(L)'
;MFPFTGVKINVNCDEQWYGEKCDRFCCSETAARVGKVCNSLGQLGCPKGTRGLSCEKVISKSWCKCKNGGLCISSFGKNLAEKVQCECSVGFTGTHCEEEIEAVEMISTYGVNPTKFRIETAKMLYESVLDNEFVEVDRPHSSHLLHNLRINDA
;
A
#
# COMPACT_ATOMS: atom_id res chain seq x y z
N MET A 1 19.75 -25.84 14.79
CA MET A 1 19.93 -24.59 14.03
C MET A 1 18.67 -24.39 13.21
N PHE A 2 17.83 -23.39 13.53
CA PHE A 2 16.60 -23.13 12.76
C PHE A 2 16.96 -22.38 11.48
N PRO A 3 16.37 -22.72 10.31
CA PRO A 3 16.80 -22.20 9.01
C PRO A 3 16.22 -20.82 8.66
N PHE A 4 15.45 -20.19 9.54
CA PHE A 4 14.76 -18.93 9.23
C PHE A 4 15.49 -17.74 9.86
N THR A 5 15.91 -16.79 9.03
CA THR A 5 16.56 -15.54 9.45
C THR A 5 15.55 -14.40 9.72
N GLY A 6 14.26 -14.63 9.47
CA GLY A 6 13.18 -13.69 9.74
C GLY A 6 11.85 -14.12 9.09
N VAL A 7 10.78 -13.37 9.38
CA VAL A 7 9.45 -13.53 8.77
C VAL A 7 9.18 -12.29 7.92
N LYS A 8 8.74 -12.48 6.67
CA LYS A 8 8.35 -11.39 5.76
C LYS A 8 6.84 -11.45 5.55
N ILE A 9 6.13 -10.42 6.00
CA ILE A 9 4.68 -10.28 5.81
C ILE A 9 4.46 -9.17 4.78
N ASN A 10 3.73 -9.46 3.71
CA ASN A 10 3.32 -8.43 2.74
C ASN A 10 1.85 -8.09 2.96
N VAL A 11 1.59 -6.84 3.32
CA VAL A 11 0.23 -6.31 3.49
C VAL A 11 -0.11 -5.48 2.25
N ASN A 12 -1.14 -5.91 1.53
CA ASN A 12 -1.61 -5.26 0.30
C ASN A 12 -3.11 -4.96 0.42
N CYS A 13 -3.66 -4.22 -0.54
CA CYS A 13 -5.11 -4.10 -0.68
C CYS A 13 -5.71 -5.30 -1.42
N ASP A 14 -6.98 -5.58 -1.15
CA ASP A 14 -7.81 -6.46 -1.95
C ASP A 14 -7.97 -5.93 -3.38
N GLU A 15 -8.45 -6.80 -4.26
CA GLU A 15 -8.60 -6.46 -5.66
C GLU A 15 -9.49 -5.22 -5.86
N GLN A 16 -9.07 -4.29 -6.72
CA GLN A 16 -9.76 -3.04 -7.01
C GLN A 16 -9.82 -2.03 -5.83
N TRP A 17 -9.13 -2.30 -4.73
CA TRP A 17 -8.97 -1.36 -3.61
C TRP A 17 -7.55 -0.80 -3.55
N TYR A 18 -7.45 0.47 -3.14
CA TYR A 18 -6.22 1.25 -3.22
C TYR A 18 -6.14 2.29 -2.09
N GLY A 19 -5.02 3.01 -2.05
CA GLY A 19 -4.70 3.98 -1.01
C GLY A 19 -4.05 3.33 0.20
N GLU A 20 -3.47 4.15 1.08
CA GLU A 20 -2.72 3.68 2.25
C GLU A 20 -3.55 2.86 3.24
N LYS A 21 -4.89 3.03 3.22
CA LYS A 21 -5.83 2.33 4.09
C LYS A 21 -6.77 1.37 3.34
N CYS A 22 -6.54 1.14 2.05
CA CYS A 22 -7.40 0.31 1.20
C CYS A 22 -8.89 0.71 1.23
N ASP A 23 -9.16 2.00 1.41
CA ASP A 23 -10.50 2.59 1.54
C ASP A 23 -11.00 3.22 0.23
N ARG A 24 -10.19 3.15 -0.85
CA ARG A 24 -10.52 3.72 -2.16
C ARG A 24 -10.76 2.64 -3.18
N PHE A 25 -12.02 2.44 -3.52
CA PHE A 25 -12.41 1.56 -4.61
C PHE A 25 -12.18 2.22 -5.97
N CYS A 26 -11.50 1.53 -6.88
CA CYS A 26 -11.37 1.92 -8.28
C CYS A 26 -11.47 0.69 -9.17
N CYS A 27 -12.50 0.65 -10.02
CA CYS A 27 -12.73 -0.46 -10.94
C CYS A 27 -11.93 -0.28 -12.24
N SER A 28 -10.97 -1.18 -12.46
CA SER A 28 -10.04 -1.15 -13.60
C SER A 28 -10.77 -1.27 -14.94
N GLU A 29 -11.83 -2.08 -15.01
CA GLU A 29 -12.63 -2.23 -16.24
C GLU A 29 -13.34 -0.94 -16.63
N THR A 30 -13.93 -0.25 -15.65
CA THR A 30 -14.61 1.03 -15.88
C THR A 30 -13.60 2.12 -16.27
N ALA A 31 -12.42 2.13 -15.64
CA ALA A 31 -11.34 3.02 -16.02
C ALA A 31 -10.89 2.78 -17.47
N ALA A 32 -10.70 1.51 -17.87
CA ALA A 32 -10.27 1.15 -19.22
C ALA A 32 -11.28 1.59 -20.29
N ARG A 33 -12.59 1.50 -20.02
CA ARG A 33 -13.64 1.96 -20.95
C ARG A 33 -13.54 3.44 -21.31
N VAL A 34 -12.94 4.25 -20.45
CA VAL A 34 -12.71 5.69 -20.68
C VAL A 34 -11.25 6.02 -21.00
N GLY A 35 -10.44 5.01 -21.35
CA GLY A 35 -9.03 5.19 -21.69
C GLY A 35 -8.17 5.62 -20.50
N LYS A 36 -8.55 5.22 -19.29
CA LYS A 36 -7.85 5.52 -18.02
C LYS A 36 -7.43 4.25 -17.31
N VAL A 37 -6.63 4.42 -16.26
CA VAL A 37 -6.22 3.36 -15.34
C VAL A 37 -6.49 3.79 -13.90
N CYS A 38 -6.64 2.83 -13.00
CA CYS A 38 -6.58 3.10 -11.57
C CYS A 38 -5.11 3.30 -11.17
N ASN A 39 -4.79 4.48 -10.65
CA ASN A 39 -3.45 4.72 -10.10
C ASN A 39 -3.34 4.17 -8.67
N SER A 40 -2.13 4.18 -8.10
CA SER A 40 -1.88 3.63 -6.76
C SER A 40 -2.62 4.34 -5.63
N LEU A 41 -3.10 5.57 -5.87
CA LEU A 41 -3.93 6.31 -4.93
C LEU A 41 -5.43 5.98 -5.07
N GLY A 42 -5.81 5.04 -5.93
CA GLY A 42 -7.19 4.65 -6.18
C GLY A 42 -7.98 5.66 -7.00
N GLN A 43 -7.30 6.53 -7.74
CA GLN A 43 -7.93 7.55 -8.57
C GLN A 43 -7.79 7.19 -10.05
N LEU A 44 -8.73 7.67 -10.86
CA LEU A 44 -8.59 7.59 -12.31
C LEU A 44 -7.36 8.39 -12.73
N GLY A 45 -6.52 7.81 -13.55
CA GLY A 45 -5.28 8.39 -14.04
C GLY A 45 -4.97 7.93 -15.46
N CYS A 46 -3.87 8.43 -15.99
CA CYS A 46 -3.27 7.87 -17.19
C CYS A 46 -2.18 6.85 -16.86
N PRO A 47 -1.78 6.00 -17.82
CA PRO A 47 -0.59 5.15 -17.66
C PRO A 47 0.63 5.93 -17.18
N LYS A 48 1.51 5.28 -16.41
CA LYS A 48 2.64 5.93 -15.73
C LYS A 48 3.44 6.81 -16.69
N GLY A 49 3.73 8.05 -16.26
CA GLY A 49 4.47 9.04 -17.05
C GLY A 49 3.65 9.82 -18.07
N THR A 50 2.35 9.56 -18.20
CA THR A 50 1.45 10.28 -19.13
C THR A 50 0.34 11.05 -18.42
N ARG A 51 -0.25 12.00 -19.14
CA ARG A 51 -1.25 12.96 -18.65
C ARG A 51 -2.14 13.46 -19.79
N GLY A 52 -3.16 14.23 -19.43
CA GLY A 52 -4.17 14.81 -20.31
C GLY A 52 -5.41 13.94 -20.42
N LEU A 53 -6.50 14.53 -20.91
CA LEU A 53 -7.77 13.83 -21.10
C LEU A 53 -7.64 12.61 -22.03
N SER A 54 -6.74 12.63 -23.01
CA SER A 54 -6.43 11.50 -23.90
C SER A 54 -5.23 10.63 -23.46
N CYS A 55 -4.53 10.98 -22.38
CA CYS A 55 -3.29 10.31 -21.95
C CYS A 55 -2.12 10.33 -22.95
N GLU A 56 -2.12 11.24 -23.92
CA GLU A 56 -1.09 11.33 -24.95
C GLU A 56 0.08 12.24 -24.56
N LYS A 57 -0.11 13.09 -23.54
CA LYS A 57 0.92 14.06 -23.13
C LYS A 57 1.84 13.40 -22.12
N VAL A 58 3.14 13.57 -22.28
CA VAL A 58 4.12 13.14 -21.27
C VAL A 58 4.10 14.10 -20.08
N ILE A 59 4.26 13.57 -18.87
CA ILE A 59 4.48 14.38 -17.67
C ILE A 59 5.91 14.95 -17.76
N SER A 60 6.01 16.25 -18.00
CA SER A 60 7.30 16.94 -18.08
C SER A 60 7.81 17.33 -16.69
N LYS A 61 9.11 17.69 -16.61
CA LYS A 61 9.77 18.17 -15.38
C LYS A 61 9.12 19.41 -14.76
N SER A 62 8.39 20.21 -15.54
CA SER A 62 7.65 21.35 -15.00
C SER A 62 6.43 20.92 -14.19
N TRP A 63 5.79 19.82 -14.58
CA TRP A 63 4.63 19.23 -13.90
C TRP A 63 5.03 18.29 -12.77
N CYS A 64 6.16 17.60 -12.91
CA CYS A 64 6.65 16.65 -11.93
C CYS A 64 7.53 17.33 -10.88
N LYS A 65 7.06 17.39 -9.64
CA LYS A 65 7.77 18.01 -8.51
C LYS A 65 8.27 17.03 -7.46
N CYS A 66 8.05 15.73 -7.65
CA CYS A 66 8.47 14.71 -6.70
C CYS A 66 10.00 14.72 -6.51
N LYS A 67 10.40 14.45 -5.28
CA LYS A 67 11.77 14.32 -4.78
C LYS A 67 12.06 12.86 -4.47
N ASN A 68 13.31 12.57 -4.12
CA ASN A 68 13.72 11.28 -3.57
C ASN A 68 13.27 10.05 -4.40
N GLY A 69 13.30 10.20 -5.73
CA GLY A 69 12.92 9.12 -6.66
C GLY A 69 11.41 8.88 -6.76
N GLY A 70 10.56 9.73 -6.19
CA GLY A 70 9.11 9.63 -6.32
C GLY A 70 8.64 9.70 -7.77
N LEU A 71 7.62 8.91 -8.10
CA LEU A 71 7.04 8.81 -9.43
C LEU A 71 5.88 9.79 -9.59
N CYS A 72 5.85 10.49 -10.73
CA CYS A 72 4.72 11.35 -11.06
C CYS A 72 3.61 10.59 -11.76
N ILE A 73 2.42 10.67 -11.18
CA ILE A 73 1.20 10.05 -11.69
C ILE A 73 0.14 11.13 -11.94
N SER A 74 -0.66 10.95 -12.99
CA SER A 74 -1.83 11.80 -13.22
C SER A 74 -3.03 11.23 -12.47
N SER A 75 -3.85 12.14 -11.94
CA SER A 75 -5.06 11.85 -11.18
C SER A 75 -6.18 12.78 -11.62
N PHE A 76 -7.38 12.23 -11.79
CA PHE A 76 -8.59 12.95 -12.17
C PHE A 76 -9.59 12.91 -11.02
N GLY A 77 -10.01 14.10 -10.56
CA GLY A 77 -11.08 14.23 -9.56
C GLY A 77 -12.48 14.08 -10.15
N LYS A 78 -13.51 14.24 -9.30
CA LYS A 78 -14.95 14.12 -9.68
C LYS A 78 -15.37 15.00 -10.87
N ASN A 79 -14.67 16.12 -11.11
CA ASN A 79 -14.96 17.05 -12.21
C ASN A 79 -13.99 16.89 -13.40
N LEU A 80 -13.31 15.74 -13.53
CA LEU A 80 -12.25 15.52 -14.52
C LEU A 80 -11.11 16.56 -14.47
N ALA A 81 -10.98 17.28 -13.35
CA ALA A 81 -9.86 18.16 -13.11
C ALA A 81 -8.59 17.32 -12.91
N GLU A 82 -7.65 17.48 -13.83
CA GLU A 82 -6.36 16.81 -13.81
C GLU A 82 -5.45 17.41 -12.74
N LYS A 83 -4.79 16.54 -11.99
CA LYS A 83 -3.68 16.87 -11.10
C LYS A 83 -2.55 15.88 -11.31
N VAL A 84 -1.31 16.35 -11.21
CA VAL A 84 -0.14 15.47 -11.13
C VAL A 84 0.25 15.36 -9.66
N GLN A 85 0.35 14.12 -9.19
CA GLN A 85 0.65 13.76 -7.82
C GLN A 85 1.87 12.86 -7.76
N CYS A 86 2.43 12.71 -6.56
CA CYS A 86 3.59 11.89 -6.31
C CYS A 86 3.19 10.55 -5.69
N GLU A 87 3.68 9.47 -6.31
CA GLU A 87 3.78 8.15 -5.71
C GLU A 87 5.18 8.04 -5.10
N CYS A 88 5.27 8.09 -3.77
CA CYS A 88 6.55 8.11 -3.08
C CYS A 88 7.20 6.72 -3.03
N SER A 89 8.52 6.70 -3.17
CA SER A 89 9.33 5.52 -2.94
C SER A 89 9.26 5.12 -1.46
N VAL A 90 9.49 3.84 -1.18
CA VAL A 90 9.56 3.31 0.18
C VAL A 90 10.56 4.12 1.00
N GLY A 91 10.16 4.55 2.21
CA GLY A 91 10.97 5.36 3.11
C GLY A 91 10.80 6.87 2.92
N PHE A 92 9.93 7.33 2.01
CA PHE A 92 9.65 8.76 1.83
C PHE A 92 8.15 9.06 1.89
N THR A 93 7.81 10.26 2.36
CA THR A 93 6.45 10.78 2.45
C THR A 93 6.42 12.29 2.15
N GLY A 94 5.24 12.90 2.26
CA GLY A 94 5.00 14.30 1.91
C GLY A 94 4.39 14.48 0.52
N THR A 95 3.94 15.69 0.21
CA THR A 95 3.21 15.99 -1.04
C THR A 95 4.10 15.82 -2.28
N HIS A 96 5.40 15.99 -2.11
CA HIS A 96 6.43 15.85 -3.11
C HIS A 96 7.48 14.81 -2.72
N CYS A 97 7.19 13.89 -1.80
CA CYS A 97 8.14 12.88 -1.30
C CYS A 97 9.42 13.50 -0.71
N GLU A 98 9.29 14.68 -0.11
CA GLU A 98 10.37 15.50 0.44
C GLU A 98 10.78 15.09 1.85
N GLU A 99 9.93 14.33 2.55
CA GLU A 99 10.14 13.92 3.94
C GLU A 99 10.64 12.47 3.98
N GLU A 100 11.63 12.19 4.81
CA GLU A 100 12.10 10.83 5.10
C GLU A 100 11.26 10.21 6.22
N ILE A 101 10.89 8.95 6.06
CA ILE A 101 10.24 8.17 7.11
C ILE A 101 11.36 7.63 8.01
N GLU A 102 11.58 8.30 9.14
CA GLU A 102 12.69 7.98 10.06
C GLU A 102 12.57 6.57 10.67
N ALA A 103 11.35 6.14 11.01
CA ALA A 103 11.09 4.80 11.50
C ALA A 103 9.62 4.41 11.27
N VAL A 104 9.39 3.17 10.85
CA VAL A 104 8.08 2.54 10.94
C VAL A 104 8.04 1.81 12.28
N GLU A 105 7.31 2.37 13.25
CA GLU A 105 7.10 1.69 14.53
C GLU A 105 6.11 0.55 14.33
N MET A 106 6.60 -0.69 14.40
CA MET A 106 5.73 -1.85 14.55
C MET A 106 5.27 -1.90 16.00
N ILE A 107 3.95 -1.89 16.20
CA ILE A 107 3.33 -1.97 17.51
C ILE A 107 2.59 -3.31 17.60
N SER A 108 2.80 -4.05 18.68
CA SER A 108 1.98 -5.23 18.96
C SER A 108 0.81 -4.87 19.86
N THR A 109 -0.38 -5.29 19.46
CA THR A 109 -1.59 -5.20 20.30
C THR A 109 -1.56 -6.15 21.50
N TYR A 110 -0.72 -7.18 21.46
CA TYR A 110 -0.54 -8.16 22.54
C TYR A 110 0.53 -7.76 23.57
N GLY A 111 1.04 -6.53 23.50
CA GLY A 111 2.06 -6.02 24.44
C GLY A 111 3.44 -6.66 24.28
N VAL A 112 3.67 -7.45 23.24
CA VAL A 112 4.99 -7.98 22.91
C VAL A 112 5.77 -6.92 22.13
N ASN A 113 7.00 -6.65 22.53
CA ASN A 113 7.86 -5.73 21.77
C ASN A 113 8.34 -6.46 20.50
N PRO A 114 7.91 -6.05 19.28
CA PRO A 114 8.25 -6.75 18.06
C PRO A 114 9.76 -6.67 17.74
N THR A 115 10.47 -5.66 18.25
CA THR A 115 11.94 -5.56 18.10
C THR A 115 12.72 -6.49 19.03
N LYS A 116 12.06 -7.09 20.03
CA LYS A 116 12.68 -8.04 20.99
C LYS A 116 12.26 -9.49 20.74
N PHE A 117 11.63 -9.79 19.61
CA PHE A 117 11.20 -11.14 19.28
C PHE A 117 12.43 -12.03 19.03
N ARG A 118 12.81 -12.86 20.00
CA ARG A 118 13.84 -13.90 19.86
C ARG A 118 13.15 -15.24 19.63
N ILE A 119 13.24 -15.77 18.41
CA ILE A 119 12.76 -17.13 18.05
C ILE A 119 13.76 -18.16 18.60
N GLU A 120 13.85 -18.29 19.93
CA GLU A 120 14.84 -19.19 20.55
C GLU A 120 14.30 -20.52 21.01
N THR A 121 12.97 -20.67 21.03
CA THR A 121 12.35 -21.95 21.35
C THR A 121 11.45 -22.36 20.21
N ALA A 122 11.90 -23.38 19.47
CA ALA A 122 11.09 -24.18 18.54
C ALA A 122 9.71 -24.52 19.10
N LYS A 123 9.63 -24.65 20.43
CA LYS A 123 8.43 -24.91 21.21
C LYS A 123 7.35 -23.82 21.04
N MET A 124 7.72 -22.54 20.98
CA MET A 124 6.75 -21.47 20.75
C MET A 124 6.17 -21.55 19.34
N LEU A 125 6.99 -21.80 18.31
CA LEU A 125 6.47 -22.00 16.96
C LEU A 125 5.57 -23.24 16.87
N TYR A 126 5.91 -24.35 17.55
CA TYR A 126 5.11 -25.57 17.47
C TYR A 126 3.76 -25.45 18.20
N GLU A 127 3.73 -24.82 19.37
CA GLU A 127 2.50 -24.57 20.13
C GLU A 127 1.65 -23.46 19.47
N SER A 128 2.26 -22.39 18.93
CA SER A 128 1.55 -21.33 18.22
C SER A 128 1.08 -21.72 16.81
N VAL A 129 1.75 -22.65 16.11
CA VAL A 129 1.29 -23.17 14.82
C VAL A 129 0.09 -24.11 15.00
N LEU A 130 0.05 -24.88 16.09
CA LEU A 130 -1.12 -25.68 16.46
C LEU A 130 -2.33 -24.81 16.83
N ASP A 131 -2.11 -23.65 17.46
CA ASP A 131 -3.19 -22.67 17.71
C ASP A 131 -3.53 -21.82 16.46
N ASN A 132 -2.63 -21.69 15.48
CA ASN A 132 -2.88 -20.98 14.21
C ASN A 132 -3.62 -21.81 13.16
N GLU A 133 -3.80 -23.13 13.34
CA GLU A 133 -4.54 -23.93 12.37
C GLU A 133 -6.03 -23.56 12.31
N PHE A 134 -6.60 -22.89 13.32
CA PHE A 134 -8.02 -22.46 13.30
C PHE A 134 -8.28 -21.18 14.09
N VAL A 135 -7.48 -20.15 13.89
CA VAL A 135 -7.99 -18.79 14.07
C VAL A 135 -8.21 -18.24 12.66
N GLU A 136 -9.38 -18.54 12.09
CA GLU A 136 -10.00 -17.54 11.22
C GLU A 136 -9.82 -16.23 11.97
N VAL A 137 -9.17 -15.25 11.33
CA VAL A 137 -9.19 -13.88 11.84
C VAL A 137 -10.65 -13.46 11.77
N ASP A 138 -11.45 -13.91 12.75
CA ASP A 138 -12.80 -13.46 12.96
C ASP A 138 -12.61 -12.00 13.24
N ARG A 139 -12.94 -11.19 12.23
CA ARG A 139 -12.68 -9.76 12.20
C ARG A 139 -13.26 -9.23 13.48
N PRO A 140 -12.44 -8.91 14.50
CA PRO A 140 -12.99 -8.32 15.69
C PRO A 140 -13.61 -7.02 15.18
N HIS A 141 -14.79 -6.67 15.70
CA HIS A 141 -15.45 -5.39 15.45
C HIS A 141 -14.55 -4.21 15.89
N SER A 142 -13.46 -3.99 15.16
CA SER A 142 -12.34 -3.12 15.50
C SER A 142 -11.99 -2.32 14.26
N SER A 143 -12.58 -1.13 14.25
CA SER A 143 -12.43 -0.07 13.26
C SER A 143 -13.02 -0.37 11.88
N HIS A 144 -13.93 0.51 11.44
CA HIS A 144 -14.46 0.54 10.07
C HIS A 144 -13.39 0.74 8.98
N LEU A 145 -12.10 0.81 9.34
CA LEU A 145 -10.95 1.24 8.54
C LEU A 145 -10.08 0.09 7.97
N LEU A 146 -10.34 -1.17 8.34
CA LEU A 146 -9.53 -2.33 7.90
C LEU A 146 -10.26 -3.23 6.88
N HIS A 147 -11.41 -2.80 6.38
CA HIS A 147 -12.08 -3.51 5.30
C HIS A 147 -11.21 -3.40 4.04
N ASN A 148 -10.97 -4.53 3.35
CA ASN A 148 -10.21 -4.65 2.11
C ASN A 148 -8.67 -4.73 2.23
N LEU A 149 -8.14 -5.07 3.40
CA LEU A 149 -6.73 -5.47 3.54
C LEU A 149 -6.55 -6.96 3.25
N ARG A 150 -5.52 -7.27 2.47
CA ARG A 150 -5.08 -8.63 2.14
C ARG A 150 -3.69 -8.88 2.71
N ILE A 151 -3.57 -9.91 3.54
CA ILE A 151 -2.30 -10.39 4.06
C ILE A 151 -1.89 -11.59 3.21
N ASN A 152 -0.69 -11.56 2.63
CA ASN A 152 -0.13 -12.68 1.91
C ASN A 152 1.19 -13.12 2.57
N ASP A 153 1.33 -14.43 2.77
CA ASP A 153 2.58 -15.04 3.20
C ASP A 153 3.57 -15.10 2.02
N ALA A 154 4.86 -14.89 2.29
CA ALA A 154 5.94 -14.89 1.30
C ALA A 154 7.10 -15.79 1.71
#